data_AF-H1KWI9-F1
#
_entry.id   AF-H1KWI9-F1
#
_cell.length_a   1.000
_cell.length_b   1.000
_cell.length_c   1.000
_cell.angle_alpha   90.00
_cell.angle_beta   90.00
_cell.angle_gamma   90.00
#
_symmetry.space_group_name_H-M   'P 1'
#
loop_
_entity.id
_entity.type
_entity.pdbx_description
1 polymer ?
#
loop_
_entity_poly.entity_id
_entity_poly.type
_entity_poly.pdbx_seq_one_letter_code
_entity_poly.pdbx_strand_id
1 'polypeptide(L)'
;MSVDEYLRYFNALPEECKREVIKYWGEPPGNIMVDDNGILIPGVILGNVFIGVQPSRPPLNNEDINSAIHDPTKPPHHQYIAFYKWIEHVFKADCIIHLGTHGLAEFMKGKEVGLSSKCFPDILIGTIPHLYVYHVINTSEATIAKRRLYGTLISYNSPPYTSELYDEYAKLEELLDEYREALIKDKPRAEIAKKKALELAEKLNLGNDLDEIEAKLYEYKRAIIPKGLHIVGEKYSLEDLEEFMGIIARYDRGEIKSLNRLIAEKKGLKYGELTSKELKEIDEEAKEIVKRFLKGEKFPEYEKTLKYAYDVAKKYADNTLEIENLIEGLLTV
;
A
#
# COMPACT_ATOMS: atom_id res chain seq x y z
N MET A 1 -19.95 11.26 24.59
CA MET A 1 -21.22 10.54 24.76
C MET A 1 -21.46 10.36 26.23
N SER A 2 -22.62 10.77 26.77
CA SER A 2 -22.85 10.64 28.21
C SER A 2 -22.93 9.16 28.62
N VAL A 3 -22.68 8.88 29.90
CA VAL A 3 -22.75 7.51 30.43
C VAL A 3 -24.17 6.95 30.27
N ASP A 4 -25.20 7.74 30.58
CA ASP A 4 -26.59 7.32 30.43
C ASP A 4 -26.97 7.02 28.97
N GLU A 5 -26.48 7.83 28.04
CA GLU A 5 -26.65 7.57 26.61
C GLU A 5 -26.02 6.23 26.23
N TYR A 6 -24.77 6.02 26.63
CA TYR A 6 -24.05 4.78 26.32
C TYR A 6 -24.72 3.56 26.94
N LEU A 7 -25.17 3.64 28.19
CA LEU A 7 -25.84 2.55 28.89
C LEU A 7 -27.11 2.08 28.17
N ARG A 8 -27.87 2.99 27.51
CA ARG A 8 -29.04 2.60 26.71
C ARG A 8 -28.65 1.64 25.57
N TYR A 9 -27.57 1.94 24.85
CA TYR A 9 -27.12 1.09 23.74
C TYR A 9 -26.40 -0.17 24.24
N PHE A 10 -25.59 -0.05 25.28
CA PHE A 10 -24.90 -1.19 25.86
C PHE A 10 -25.89 -2.23 26.40
N ASN A 11 -26.96 -1.80 27.07
CA ASN A 11 -27.98 -2.70 27.61
C ASN A 11 -28.81 -3.41 26.54
N ALA A 12 -28.90 -2.84 25.32
CA ALA A 12 -29.58 -3.43 24.18
C ALA A 12 -28.77 -4.54 23.48
N LEU A 13 -27.47 -4.67 23.79
CA LEU A 13 -26.63 -5.74 23.25
C LEU A 13 -27.07 -7.11 23.75
N PRO A 14 -26.83 -8.20 22.97
CA PRO A 14 -27.09 -9.55 23.45
C PRO A 14 -26.38 -9.83 24.77
N GLU A 15 -27.05 -10.54 25.68
CA GLU A 15 -26.56 -10.81 27.03
C GLU A 15 -25.17 -11.46 27.07
N GLU A 16 -24.90 -12.35 26.11
CA GLU A 16 -23.59 -12.97 25.94
C GLU A 16 -22.50 -11.95 25.61
N CYS A 17 -22.77 -11.04 24.67
CA CYS A 17 -21.82 -9.98 24.29
C CYS A 17 -21.56 -9.01 25.45
N LYS A 18 -22.60 -8.62 26.22
CA LYS A 18 -22.43 -7.75 27.40
C LYS A 18 -21.52 -8.39 28.44
N ARG A 19 -21.78 -9.66 28.80
CA ARG A 19 -20.96 -10.41 29.76
C ARG A 19 -19.51 -10.52 29.30
N GLU A 20 -19.27 -10.73 28.01
CA GLU A 20 -17.92 -10.78 27.47
C GLU A 20 -17.22 -9.42 27.55
N VAL A 21 -17.87 -8.34 27.15
CA VAL A 21 -17.29 -6.99 27.27
C VAL A 21 -16.95 -6.70 28.73
N ILE A 22 -17.87 -6.98 29.66
CA ILE A 22 -17.66 -6.75 31.10
C ILE A 22 -16.49 -7.58 31.64
N LYS A 23 -16.40 -8.86 31.24
CA LYS A 23 -15.32 -9.76 31.65
C LYS A 23 -13.94 -9.21 31.28
N TYR A 24 -13.79 -8.61 30.09
CA TYR A 24 -12.49 -8.15 29.59
C TYR A 24 -12.20 -6.68 29.92
N TRP A 25 -13.23 -5.83 29.99
CA TRP A 25 -13.10 -4.37 30.01
C TRP A 25 -13.74 -3.69 31.22
N GLY A 26 -14.35 -4.45 32.13
CA GLY A 26 -15.00 -3.96 33.34
C GLY A 26 -16.44 -3.50 33.10
N GLU A 27 -17.07 -2.95 34.13
CA GLU A 27 -18.42 -2.38 33.99
C GLU A 27 -18.40 -1.11 33.11
N PRO A 28 -19.45 -0.86 32.30
CA PRO A 28 -19.58 0.40 31.57
C PRO A 28 -19.52 1.61 32.52
N PRO A 29 -18.92 2.74 32.13
CA PRO A 29 -18.36 3.06 30.81
C PRO A 29 -16.93 2.53 30.56
N GLY A 30 -16.36 1.75 31.48
CA GLY A 30 -14.95 1.38 31.48
C GLY A 30 -14.03 2.56 31.83
N ASN A 31 -12.73 2.41 31.54
CA ASN A 31 -11.70 3.39 31.89
C ASN A 31 -10.94 3.96 30.68
N ILE A 32 -11.25 3.51 29.47
CA ILE A 32 -10.55 3.94 28.24
C ILE A 32 -11.30 5.14 27.66
N MET A 33 -10.61 6.27 27.53
CA MET A 33 -11.16 7.50 26.94
C MET A 33 -12.47 7.92 27.64
N VAL A 34 -12.47 7.92 28.98
CA VAL A 34 -13.59 8.33 29.82
C VAL A 34 -13.17 9.53 30.66
N ASP A 35 -14.05 10.53 30.76
CA ASP A 35 -13.93 11.68 31.66
C ASP A 35 -15.21 11.84 32.52
N ASP A 36 -15.29 12.92 33.30
CA ASP A 36 -16.44 13.22 34.16
C ASP A 36 -17.77 13.39 33.38
N ASN A 37 -17.70 13.64 32.06
CA ASN A 37 -18.85 13.87 31.20
C ASN A 37 -19.27 12.61 30.41
N GLY A 38 -18.44 11.56 30.43
CA GLY A 38 -18.73 10.26 29.84
C GLY A 38 -17.61 9.76 28.92
N ILE A 39 -17.99 9.09 27.82
CA ILE A 39 -17.03 8.49 26.88
C ILE A 39 -16.66 9.51 25.79
N LEU A 40 -15.36 9.74 25.63
CA LEU A 40 -14.78 10.62 24.62
C LEU A 40 -14.78 9.97 23.23
N ILE A 41 -15.29 10.70 22.25
CA ILE A 41 -15.30 10.32 20.83
C ILE A 41 -14.44 11.33 20.07
N PRO A 42 -13.14 11.04 19.85
CA PRO A 42 -12.23 11.98 19.18
C PRO A 42 -12.56 12.12 17.69
N GLY A 43 -12.68 13.36 17.24
CA GLY A 43 -12.83 13.69 15.83
C GLY A 43 -13.15 15.15 15.62
N VAL A 44 -13.32 15.52 14.35
CA VAL A 44 -13.70 16.87 13.93
C VAL A 44 -14.99 16.79 13.13
N ILE A 45 -15.91 17.71 13.40
CA ILE A 45 -17.15 17.87 12.63
C ILE A 45 -16.99 19.07 11.70
N LEU A 46 -17.12 18.83 10.40
CA LEU A 46 -17.04 19.80 9.32
C LEU A 46 -18.40 19.83 8.60
N GLY A 47 -19.35 20.60 9.14
CA GLY A 47 -20.73 20.62 8.65
C GLY A 47 -21.39 19.24 8.82
N ASN A 48 -21.71 18.58 7.71
CA ASN A 48 -22.35 17.26 7.69
C ASN A 48 -21.35 16.10 7.66
N VAL A 49 -20.04 16.37 7.81
CA VAL A 49 -19.00 15.34 7.77
C VAL A 49 -18.34 15.23 9.13
N PHE A 50 -18.32 14.03 9.70
CA PHE A 50 -17.52 13.70 10.87
C PHE A 50 -16.26 12.94 10.44
N ILE A 51 -15.10 13.43 10.85
CA ILE A 51 -13.81 12.77 10.67
C ILE A 51 -13.35 12.27 12.04
N GLY A 52 -13.53 10.98 12.28
CA GLY A 52 -13.15 10.31 13.53
C GLY A 52 -11.94 9.40 13.35
N VAL A 53 -11.18 9.21 14.43
CA VAL A 53 -10.12 8.20 14.48
C VAL A 53 -10.72 6.92 15.07
N GLN A 54 -10.61 5.82 14.34
CA GLN A 54 -11.10 4.53 14.83
C GLN A 54 -10.40 4.18 16.16
N PRO A 55 -11.14 3.81 17.21
CA PRO A 55 -10.57 3.46 18.50
C PRO A 55 -9.49 2.36 18.41
N SER A 56 -8.44 2.47 19.23
CA SER A 56 -7.37 1.46 19.29
C SER A 56 -7.82 0.21 20.04
N ARG A 57 -7.09 -0.91 19.88
CA ARG A 57 -7.28 -2.12 20.70
C ARG A 57 -6.11 -2.22 21.68
N PRO A 58 -6.21 -1.68 22.91
CA PRO A 58 -5.10 -1.70 23.85
C PRO A 58 -4.81 -3.12 24.35
N PRO A 59 -3.55 -3.42 24.72
CA PRO A 59 -3.21 -4.69 25.33
C PRO A 59 -3.89 -4.88 26.68
N LEU A 60 -4.19 -6.13 27.00
CA LEU A 60 -4.64 -6.57 28.32
C LEU A 60 -3.50 -7.34 28.98
N ASN A 61 -3.26 -7.14 30.28
CA ASN A 61 -2.36 -7.96 31.10
C ASN A 61 -0.94 -8.20 30.52
N ASN A 62 -0.11 -7.15 30.38
CA ASN A 62 1.29 -7.21 29.94
C ASN A 62 1.54 -7.85 28.55
N GLU A 63 0.50 -8.05 27.74
CA GLU A 63 0.65 -8.42 26.34
C GLU A 63 1.35 -7.31 25.53
N ASP A 64 2.09 -7.70 24.50
CA ASP A 64 2.59 -6.73 23.53
C ASP A 64 1.44 -6.20 22.65
N ILE A 65 1.62 -4.97 22.16
CA ILE A 65 0.59 -4.21 21.43
C ILE A 65 0.16 -4.94 20.14
N ASN A 66 1.08 -5.57 19.42
CA ASN A 66 0.78 -6.22 18.15
C ASN A 66 -0.11 -7.46 18.37
N SER A 67 0.21 -8.28 19.35
CA SER A 67 -0.60 -9.44 19.73
C SER A 67 -2.01 -9.03 20.15
N ALA A 68 -2.15 -7.93 20.88
CA ALA A 68 -3.45 -7.44 21.32
C ALA A 68 -4.34 -6.91 20.18
N ILE A 69 -3.74 -6.21 19.22
CA ILE A 69 -4.46 -5.62 18.08
C ILE A 69 -5.08 -6.70 17.18
N HIS A 70 -4.35 -7.79 16.96
CA HIS A 70 -4.76 -8.87 16.05
C HIS A 70 -5.49 -10.03 16.73
N ASP A 71 -5.82 -9.94 18.03
CA ASP A 71 -6.53 -11.00 18.74
C ASP A 71 -8.01 -11.10 18.30
N PRO A 72 -8.43 -12.17 17.60
CA PRO A 72 -9.80 -12.33 17.13
C PRO A 72 -10.75 -12.82 18.23
N THR A 73 -10.23 -13.14 19.42
CA THR A 73 -11.01 -13.72 20.53
C THR A 73 -11.52 -12.68 21.52
N LYS A 74 -10.98 -11.46 21.46
CA LYS A 74 -11.31 -10.37 22.39
C LYS A 74 -12.46 -9.50 21.88
N PRO A 75 -13.45 -9.17 22.75
CA PRO A 75 -14.50 -8.23 22.40
C PRO A 75 -13.95 -6.78 22.31
N PRO A 76 -14.64 -5.87 21.61
CA PRO A 76 -14.36 -4.44 21.68
C PRO A 76 -14.52 -3.90 23.11
N HIS A 77 -13.72 -2.90 23.49
CA HIS A 77 -13.90 -2.16 24.74
C HIS A 77 -15.05 -1.14 24.62
N HIS A 78 -15.46 -0.56 25.74
CA HIS A 78 -16.64 0.30 25.79
C HIS A 78 -16.54 1.52 24.86
N GLN A 79 -15.39 2.22 24.80
CA GLN A 79 -15.23 3.34 23.87
C GLN A 79 -15.31 2.94 22.38
N TYR A 80 -14.92 1.71 22.01
CA TYR A 80 -15.08 1.21 20.64
C TYR A 80 -16.58 1.05 20.29
N ILE A 81 -17.36 0.47 21.20
CA ILE A 81 -18.81 0.33 21.04
C ILE A 81 -19.47 1.70 21.01
N ALA A 82 -19.11 2.58 21.94
CA ALA A 82 -19.65 3.93 22.03
C ALA A 82 -19.35 4.76 20.76
N PHE A 83 -18.17 4.61 20.15
CA PHE A 83 -17.79 5.29 18.92
C PHE A 83 -18.77 4.99 17.79
N TYR A 84 -19.03 3.72 17.50
CA TYR A 84 -19.95 3.33 16.44
C TYR A 84 -21.41 3.67 16.76
N LYS A 85 -21.84 3.50 18.02
CA LYS A 85 -23.21 3.88 18.43
C LYS A 85 -23.44 5.37 18.45
N TRP A 86 -22.40 6.16 18.72
CA TRP A 86 -22.46 7.61 18.59
C TRP A 86 -22.59 8.02 17.13
N ILE A 87 -21.83 7.40 16.21
CA ILE A 87 -21.98 7.64 14.76
C ILE A 87 -23.40 7.31 14.29
N GLU A 88 -23.93 6.16 14.70
CA GLU A 88 -25.27 5.68 14.29
C GLU A 88 -26.41 6.54 14.83
N HIS A 89 -26.39 6.87 16.11
CA HIS A 89 -27.59 7.39 16.77
C HIS A 89 -27.50 8.86 17.19
N VAL A 90 -26.29 9.38 17.37
CA VAL A 90 -26.06 10.77 17.83
C VAL A 90 -25.69 11.66 16.65
N PHE A 91 -24.64 11.29 15.92
CA PHE A 91 -24.27 11.97 14.68
C PHE A 91 -25.27 11.69 13.55
N LYS A 92 -25.86 10.48 13.56
CA LYS A 92 -26.85 10.01 12.57
C LYS A 92 -26.26 10.01 11.16
N ALA A 93 -25.10 9.37 11.02
CA ALA A 93 -24.48 9.19 9.71
C ALA A 93 -25.41 8.42 8.77
N ASP A 94 -25.60 8.94 7.57
CA ASP A 94 -26.26 8.21 6.47
C ASP A 94 -25.34 7.14 5.86
N CYS A 95 -24.02 7.32 5.97
CA CYS A 95 -23.01 6.40 5.47
C CYS A 95 -21.72 6.47 6.30
N ILE A 96 -21.01 5.35 6.43
CA ILE A 96 -19.64 5.29 6.95
C ILE A 96 -18.67 5.09 5.78
N ILE A 97 -17.61 5.90 5.73
CA ILE A 97 -16.45 5.66 4.86
C ILE A 97 -15.27 5.28 5.74
N HIS A 98 -14.73 4.07 5.58
CA HIS A 98 -13.40 3.76 6.08
C HIS A 98 -12.35 4.03 5.01
N LEU A 99 -11.27 4.71 5.41
CA LEU A 99 -10.14 5.08 4.56
C LEU A 99 -8.86 4.43 5.11
N GLY A 100 -8.20 3.60 4.30
CA GLY A 100 -6.93 2.96 4.66
C GLY A 100 -6.90 1.46 4.37
N THR A 101 -5.71 0.86 4.43
CA THR A 101 -5.44 -0.54 4.05
C THR A 101 -6.16 -1.60 4.88
N HIS A 102 -6.60 -1.28 6.10
CA HIS A 102 -7.56 -2.03 6.89
C HIS A 102 -7.90 -1.26 8.18
N GLY A 103 -9.04 -1.62 8.77
CA GLY A 103 -9.45 -1.21 10.11
C GLY A 103 -9.27 -2.38 11.06
N LEU A 104 -9.71 -2.19 12.30
CA LEU A 104 -9.73 -3.26 13.30
C LEU A 104 -11.13 -3.81 13.55
N ALA A 105 -12.17 -3.15 13.03
CA ALA A 105 -13.56 -3.49 13.28
C ALA A 105 -13.95 -4.83 12.63
N GLU A 106 -13.45 -5.09 11.43
CA GLU A 106 -13.68 -6.32 10.67
C GLU A 106 -13.04 -7.55 11.37
N PHE A 107 -11.97 -7.33 12.14
CA PHE A 107 -11.25 -8.37 12.89
C PHE A 107 -11.78 -8.58 14.31
N MET A 108 -12.81 -7.82 14.72
CA MET A 108 -13.44 -8.02 16.03
C MET A 108 -14.07 -9.40 16.15
N LYS A 109 -14.14 -9.91 17.37
CA LYS A 109 -14.65 -11.27 17.64
C LYS A 109 -16.01 -11.55 17.00
N GLY A 110 -16.12 -12.70 16.34
CA GLY A 110 -17.32 -13.13 15.63
C GLY A 110 -17.02 -14.16 14.55
N LYS A 111 -18.07 -14.69 13.93
CA LYS A 111 -17.98 -15.66 12.83
C LYS A 111 -17.20 -15.12 11.63
N GLU A 112 -16.47 -15.97 10.93
CA GLU A 112 -15.67 -15.61 9.74
C GLU A 112 -16.51 -15.06 8.58
N VAL A 113 -17.72 -15.59 8.39
CA VAL A 113 -18.69 -15.19 7.38
C VAL A 113 -20.10 -15.55 7.86
N GLY A 114 -21.14 -14.88 7.33
CA GLY A 114 -22.52 -15.14 7.74
C GLY A 114 -22.73 -14.74 9.20
N LEU A 115 -22.47 -13.46 9.48
CA LEU A 115 -22.53 -12.91 10.83
C LEU A 115 -23.92 -13.09 11.45
N SER A 116 -23.92 -13.23 12.76
CA SER A 116 -25.14 -13.20 13.57
C SER A 116 -25.16 -11.91 14.39
N SER A 117 -26.32 -11.59 14.96
CA SER A 117 -26.52 -10.48 15.91
C SER A 117 -25.63 -10.51 17.16
N LYS A 118 -24.81 -11.56 17.33
CA LYS A 118 -23.83 -11.74 18.41
C LYS A 118 -22.39 -11.50 17.97
N CYS A 119 -22.16 -11.21 16.69
CA CYS A 119 -20.83 -10.93 16.15
C CYS A 119 -20.54 -9.43 16.32
N PHE A 120 -19.40 -9.08 16.89
CA PHE A 120 -19.08 -7.68 17.13
C PHE A 120 -18.96 -6.85 15.85
N PRO A 121 -18.42 -7.34 14.72
CA PRO A 121 -18.44 -6.57 13.48
C PRO A 121 -19.86 -6.15 13.06
N ASP A 122 -20.84 -7.05 13.22
CA ASP A 122 -22.27 -6.78 12.94
C ASP A 122 -22.86 -5.76 13.93
N ILE A 123 -22.58 -5.92 15.23
CA ILE A 123 -23.03 -5.01 16.29
C ILE A 123 -22.49 -3.58 16.08
N LEU A 124 -21.24 -3.47 15.64
CA LEU A 124 -20.53 -2.21 15.48
C LEU A 124 -21.03 -1.46 14.24
N ILE A 125 -21.00 -2.08 13.06
CA ILE A 125 -21.42 -1.39 11.83
C ILE A 125 -22.93 -1.17 11.77
N GLY A 126 -23.70 -2.06 12.41
CA GLY A 126 -25.16 -1.99 12.47
C GLY A 126 -25.77 -2.06 11.08
N THR A 127 -26.65 -1.11 10.78
CA THR A 127 -27.39 -1.04 9.50
C THR A 127 -26.92 0.08 8.58
N ILE A 128 -25.89 0.84 8.99
CA ILE A 128 -25.41 1.97 8.22
C ILE A 128 -24.67 1.44 6.98
N PRO A 129 -25.00 1.94 5.78
CA PRO A 129 -24.22 1.65 4.59
C PRO A 129 -22.74 1.98 4.79
N HIS A 130 -21.89 1.09 4.31
CA HIS A 130 -20.46 1.14 4.57
C HIS A 130 -19.69 1.10 3.26
N LEU A 131 -19.02 2.21 2.94
CA LEU A 131 -18.05 2.31 1.86
C LEU A 131 -16.65 2.12 2.43
N TYR A 132 -15.80 1.39 1.72
CA TYR A 132 -14.44 1.14 2.15
C TYR A 132 -13.45 1.44 1.02
N VAL A 133 -12.62 2.46 1.20
CA VAL A 133 -11.55 2.81 0.27
C VAL A 133 -10.32 1.94 0.57
N TYR A 134 -10.03 0.98 -0.32
CA TYR A 134 -9.12 -0.15 -0.05
C TYR A 134 -8.06 -0.32 -1.13
N HIS A 135 -6.83 -0.73 -0.76
CA HIS A 135 -5.74 -0.92 -1.73
C HIS A 135 -6.01 -2.12 -2.66
N VAL A 136 -5.88 -1.92 -3.98
CA VAL A 136 -6.22 -2.92 -5.01
C VAL A 136 -5.49 -4.26 -4.87
N ILE A 137 -4.26 -4.27 -4.33
CA ILE A 137 -3.48 -5.50 -4.17
C ILE A 137 -3.79 -6.26 -2.86
N ASN A 138 -4.47 -5.63 -1.89
CA ASN A 138 -4.75 -6.24 -0.59
C ASN A 138 -6.08 -7.02 -0.60
N THR A 139 -6.23 -7.93 -1.56
CA THR A 139 -7.50 -8.61 -1.84
C THR A 139 -7.98 -9.53 -0.72
N SER A 140 -7.06 -10.11 0.04
CA SER A 140 -7.38 -11.03 1.15
C SER A 140 -8.08 -10.31 2.29
N GLU A 141 -7.52 -9.20 2.77
CA GLU A 141 -8.10 -8.44 3.87
C GLU A 141 -9.35 -7.68 3.41
N ALA A 142 -9.34 -7.14 2.19
CA ALA A 142 -10.52 -6.50 1.61
C ALA A 142 -11.75 -7.44 1.56
N THR A 143 -11.52 -8.73 1.36
CA THR A 143 -12.57 -9.75 1.41
C THR A 143 -13.13 -9.94 2.82
N ILE A 144 -12.31 -9.77 3.87
CA ILE A 144 -12.74 -9.83 5.27
C ILE A 144 -13.66 -8.64 5.55
N ALA A 145 -13.26 -7.42 5.17
CA ALA A 145 -14.09 -6.23 5.31
C ALA A 145 -15.45 -6.35 4.58
N LYS A 146 -15.45 -6.89 3.35
CA LYS A 146 -16.70 -7.21 2.61
C LYS A 146 -17.63 -8.15 3.39
N ARG A 147 -17.08 -9.23 3.94
CA ARG A 147 -17.86 -10.30 4.56
C ARG A 147 -18.29 -10.00 6.00
N ARG A 148 -17.53 -9.17 6.71
CA ARG A 148 -17.70 -8.92 8.15
C ARG A 148 -18.17 -7.51 8.50
N LEU A 149 -18.01 -6.53 7.61
CA LEU A 149 -18.54 -5.17 7.82
C LEU A 149 -19.49 -4.74 6.70
N TYR A 150 -19.93 -5.66 5.85
CA TYR A 150 -20.82 -5.37 4.71
C TYR A 150 -20.28 -4.26 3.78
N GLY A 151 -18.96 -4.12 3.72
CA GLY A 151 -18.31 -3.00 3.04
C GLY A 151 -18.41 -3.11 1.52
N THR A 152 -18.90 -2.05 0.88
CA THR A 152 -18.74 -1.83 -0.56
C THR A 152 -17.36 -1.27 -0.82
N LEU A 153 -16.49 -2.08 -1.43
CA LEU A 153 -15.10 -1.70 -1.65
C LEU A 153 -14.97 -0.78 -2.86
N ILE A 154 -14.29 0.33 -2.65
CA ILE A 154 -13.81 1.23 -3.69
C ILE A 154 -12.29 1.08 -3.70
N SER A 155 -11.78 0.40 -4.72
CA SER A 155 -10.35 0.11 -4.79
C SER A 155 -9.57 1.34 -5.25
N TYR A 156 -8.44 1.61 -4.59
CA TYR A 156 -7.45 2.59 -5.03
C TYR A 156 -6.15 1.90 -5.45
N ASN A 157 -5.41 2.56 -6.33
CA ASN A 157 -4.23 2.02 -6.98
C ASN A 157 -2.99 1.98 -6.06
N SER A 158 -1.98 1.20 -6.43
CA SER A 158 -0.65 1.30 -5.81
C SER A 158 0.03 2.62 -6.16
N PRO A 159 0.89 3.18 -5.29
CA PRO A 159 1.72 4.34 -5.62
C PRO A 159 2.52 4.11 -6.90
N PRO A 160 3.01 5.19 -7.55
CA PRO A 160 3.99 5.10 -8.64
C PRO A 160 5.12 4.13 -8.32
N TYR A 161 5.72 3.50 -9.32
CA TYR A 161 6.84 2.58 -9.12
C TYR A 161 8.11 3.14 -9.76
N THR A 162 9.24 2.93 -9.10
CA THR A 162 10.58 3.23 -9.63
C THR A 162 11.53 2.05 -9.49
N SER A 163 12.67 2.13 -10.17
CA SER A 163 13.79 1.21 -9.98
C SER A 163 15.13 1.93 -9.76
N GLU A 164 15.12 3.17 -9.30
CA GLU A 164 16.36 3.92 -9.06
C GLU A 164 17.02 3.58 -7.73
N LEU A 165 18.35 3.74 -7.67
CA LEU A 165 19.10 3.70 -6.42
C LEU A 165 18.88 5.02 -5.67
N TYR A 166 18.92 4.99 -4.34
CA TYR A 166 18.74 6.16 -3.50
C TYR A 166 19.91 6.34 -2.53
N ASP A 167 20.06 7.56 -2.02
CA ASP A 167 21.04 7.96 -0.99
C ASP A 167 22.46 7.41 -1.25
N GLU A 168 22.96 6.61 -0.32
CA GLU A 168 24.32 6.09 -0.34
C GLU A 168 24.56 5.07 -1.46
N TYR A 169 23.50 4.38 -1.93
CA TYR A 169 23.61 3.44 -3.05
C TYR A 169 23.82 4.17 -4.38
N ALA A 170 23.10 5.27 -4.62
CA ALA A 170 23.29 6.10 -5.80
C ALA A 170 24.70 6.70 -5.83
N LYS A 171 25.17 7.22 -4.68
CA LYS A 171 26.53 7.75 -4.54
C LYS A 171 27.61 6.68 -4.76
N LEU A 172 27.35 5.44 -4.35
CA LEU A 172 28.28 4.34 -4.58
C LEU A 172 28.38 4.01 -6.09
N GLU A 173 27.26 4.00 -6.81
CA GLU A 173 27.24 3.83 -8.27
C GLU A 173 28.07 4.94 -8.97
N GLU A 174 27.89 6.21 -8.59
CA GLU A 174 28.66 7.34 -9.13
C GLU A 174 30.18 7.16 -8.93
N LEU A 175 30.60 6.69 -7.75
CA LEU A 175 32.03 6.46 -7.44
C LEU A 175 32.61 5.31 -8.26
N LEU A 176 31.82 4.27 -8.52
CA LEU A 176 32.22 3.13 -9.36
C LEU A 176 32.33 3.55 -10.83
N ASP A 177 31.36 4.31 -11.34
CA ASP A 177 31.42 4.88 -12.69
C ASP A 177 32.63 5.82 -12.85
N GLU A 178 32.89 6.68 -11.86
CA GLU A 178 34.08 7.55 -11.83
C GLU A 178 35.37 6.73 -11.84
N TYR A 179 35.44 5.63 -11.07
CA TYR A 179 36.58 4.72 -11.08
C TYR A 179 36.83 4.12 -12.47
N ARG A 180 35.79 3.61 -13.13
CA ARG A 180 35.90 3.01 -14.47
C ARG A 180 36.30 4.03 -15.53
N GLU A 181 35.77 5.24 -15.49
CA GLU A 181 36.15 6.30 -16.42
C GLU A 181 37.61 6.76 -16.20
N ALA A 182 37.99 6.98 -14.94
CA ALA A 182 39.32 7.48 -14.59
C ALA A 182 40.42 6.43 -14.82
N LEU A 183 40.12 5.13 -14.71
CA LEU A 183 41.08 4.06 -15.00
C LEU A 183 41.76 4.20 -16.37
N ILE A 184 41.05 4.76 -17.35
CA ILE A 184 41.53 4.94 -18.72
C ILE A 184 42.29 6.27 -18.89
N LYS A 185 41.89 7.33 -18.17
CA LYS A 185 42.32 8.71 -18.41
C LYS A 185 43.27 9.29 -17.34
N ASP A 186 43.10 8.89 -16.07
CA ASP A 186 43.75 9.47 -14.89
C ASP A 186 43.84 8.45 -13.74
N LYS A 187 44.96 7.74 -13.65
CA LYS A 187 45.18 6.70 -12.63
C LYS A 187 45.11 7.22 -11.19
N PRO A 188 45.75 8.35 -10.81
CA PRO A 188 45.58 8.92 -9.48
C PRO A 188 44.12 9.17 -9.10
N ARG A 189 43.31 9.71 -10.02
CA ARG A 189 41.88 9.93 -9.78
C ARG A 189 41.12 8.62 -9.60
N ALA A 190 41.44 7.60 -10.39
CA ALA A 190 40.84 6.27 -10.27
C ALA A 190 41.08 5.67 -8.87
N GLU A 191 42.29 5.74 -8.33
CA GLU A 191 42.58 5.21 -7.00
C GLU A 191 41.82 5.95 -5.87
N ILE A 192 41.63 7.26 -6.03
CA ILE A 192 40.81 8.05 -5.08
C ILE A 192 39.35 7.61 -5.13
N ALA A 193 38.77 7.46 -6.33
CA ALA A 193 37.39 7.02 -6.51
C ALA A 193 37.18 5.61 -5.97
N LYS A 194 38.09 4.68 -6.28
CA LYS A 194 38.09 3.30 -5.76
C LYS A 194 38.12 3.26 -4.25
N LYS A 195 39.00 4.02 -3.60
CA LYS A 195 39.10 4.06 -2.14
C LYS A 195 37.79 4.51 -1.51
N LYS A 196 37.20 5.60 -2.01
CA LYS A 196 35.91 6.11 -1.54
C LYS A 196 34.78 5.10 -1.76
N ALA A 197 34.77 4.42 -2.91
CA ALA A 197 33.78 3.39 -3.23
C ALA A 197 33.86 2.23 -2.22
N LEU A 198 35.07 1.73 -1.93
CA LEU A 198 35.27 0.64 -0.97
C LEU A 198 34.90 1.03 0.47
N GLU A 199 35.25 2.25 0.91
CA GLU A 199 34.84 2.77 2.23
C GLU A 199 33.31 2.83 2.36
N LEU A 200 32.62 3.28 1.30
CA LEU A 200 31.16 3.35 1.29
C LEU A 200 30.51 1.96 1.17
N ALA A 201 31.08 1.06 0.37
CA ALA A 201 30.64 -0.32 0.26
C ALA A 201 30.78 -1.09 1.58
N GLU A 202 31.85 -0.85 2.35
CA GLU A 202 32.04 -1.40 3.69
C GLU A 202 30.95 -0.91 4.63
N LYS A 203 30.65 0.40 4.64
CA LYS A 203 29.55 0.97 5.43
C LYS A 203 28.19 0.33 5.07
N LEU A 204 27.97 0.03 3.80
CA LEU A 204 26.75 -0.61 3.29
C LEU A 204 26.75 -2.14 3.39
N ASN A 205 27.82 -2.75 3.95
CA ASN A 205 28.01 -4.20 4.04
C ASN A 205 27.91 -4.93 2.68
N LEU A 206 28.47 -4.33 1.62
CA LEU A 206 28.44 -4.88 0.25
C LEU A 206 29.69 -5.69 -0.12
N GLY A 207 30.70 -5.75 0.76
CA GLY A 207 31.95 -6.46 0.53
C GLY A 207 33.04 -5.53 0.02
N ASN A 208 34.08 -6.11 -0.61
CA ASN A 208 35.27 -5.39 -1.07
C ASN A 208 35.67 -5.70 -2.52
N ASP A 209 34.96 -6.60 -3.19
CA ASP A 209 35.15 -6.88 -4.61
C ASP A 209 34.27 -5.93 -5.44
N LEU A 210 34.91 -5.11 -6.29
CA LEU A 210 34.20 -4.07 -7.03
C LEU A 210 33.24 -4.64 -8.09
N ASP A 211 33.58 -5.76 -8.71
CA ASP A 211 32.74 -6.37 -9.74
C ASP A 211 31.49 -6.99 -9.10
N GLU A 212 31.64 -7.63 -7.93
CA GLU A 212 30.51 -8.11 -7.13
C GLU A 212 29.62 -6.97 -6.61
N ILE A 213 30.22 -5.87 -6.14
CA ILE A 213 29.48 -4.68 -5.68
C ILE A 213 28.67 -4.09 -6.84
N GLU A 214 29.28 -3.88 -8.00
CA GLU A 214 28.60 -3.37 -9.19
C GLU A 214 27.44 -4.27 -9.62
N ALA A 215 27.65 -5.59 -9.64
CA ALA A 215 26.60 -6.55 -9.96
C ALA A 215 25.42 -6.47 -8.97
N LYS A 216 25.71 -6.30 -7.68
CA LYS A 216 24.70 -6.20 -6.62
C LYS A 216 23.94 -4.88 -6.65
N LEU A 217 24.62 -3.75 -6.91
CA LEU A 217 23.96 -2.47 -7.14
C LEU A 217 23.06 -2.52 -8.36
N TYR A 218 23.50 -3.19 -9.42
CA TYR A 218 22.69 -3.39 -10.60
C TYR A 218 21.43 -4.23 -10.31
N GLU A 219 21.55 -5.28 -9.50
CA GLU A 219 20.40 -6.05 -9.02
C GLU A 219 19.42 -5.16 -8.24
N TYR A 220 19.92 -4.31 -7.33
CA TYR A 220 19.09 -3.37 -6.57
C TYR A 220 18.39 -2.36 -7.47
N LYS A 221 19.09 -1.80 -8.47
CA LYS A 221 18.54 -0.91 -9.49
C LYS A 221 17.52 -1.59 -10.42
N ARG A 222 17.48 -2.92 -10.41
CA ARG A 222 16.49 -3.68 -11.18
C ARG A 222 15.21 -3.93 -10.37
N ALA A 223 15.29 -3.87 -9.04
CA ALA A 223 14.17 -4.08 -8.15
C ALA A 223 13.10 -2.99 -8.35
N ILE A 224 11.83 -3.38 -8.27
CA ILE A 224 10.69 -2.48 -8.40
C ILE A 224 10.28 -2.05 -7.01
N ILE A 225 10.35 -0.75 -6.73
CA ILE A 225 9.97 -0.18 -5.43
C ILE A 225 8.89 0.90 -5.61
N PRO A 226 8.02 1.14 -4.62
CA PRO A 226 7.10 2.27 -4.66
C PRO A 226 7.85 3.62 -4.57
N LYS A 227 7.43 4.59 -5.37
CA LYS A 227 7.87 5.98 -5.40
C LYS A 227 6.82 6.85 -4.69
N GLY A 228 6.98 7.00 -3.38
CA GLY A 228 6.09 7.81 -2.54
C GLY A 228 4.78 7.09 -2.17
N LEU A 229 3.73 7.89 -1.99
CA LEU A 229 2.39 7.45 -1.62
C LEU A 229 1.40 7.73 -2.73
N HIS A 230 0.33 6.94 -2.78
CA HIS A 230 -0.79 7.18 -3.67
C HIS A 230 -1.72 8.27 -3.10
N ILE A 231 -2.23 9.13 -3.98
CA ILE A 231 -3.25 10.13 -3.67
C ILE A 231 -4.50 9.77 -4.47
N VAL A 232 -5.60 9.51 -3.76
CA VAL A 232 -6.86 9.05 -4.35
C VAL A 232 -7.36 10.06 -5.39
N GLY A 233 -7.62 9.59 -6.61
CA GLY A 233 -8.08 10.40 -7.73
C GLY A 233 -7.00 11.19 -8.48
N GLU A 234 -5.75 11.22 -7.98
CA GLU A 234 -4.68 11.96 -8.63
C GLU A 234 -4.03 11.14 -9.74
N LYS A 235 -3.90 11.72 -10.94
CA LYS A 235 -3.23 11.06 -12.06
C LYS A 235 -1.73 11.05 -11.86
N TYR A 236 -1.09 9.97 -12.29
CA TYR A 236 0.38 9.91 -12.29
C TYR A 236 0.97 10.71 -13.45
N SER A 237 2.20 11.18 -13.25
CA SER A 237 2.88 11.99 -14.24
C SER A 237 3.24 11.15 -15.48
N LEU A 238 3.57 11.83 -16.59
CA LEU A 238 4.08 11.16 -17.79
C LEU A 238 5.40 10.42 -17.53
N GLU A 239 6.21 10.92 -16.59
CA GLU A 239 7.45 10.28 -16.16
C GLU A 239 7.18 8.96 -15.43
N ASP A 240 6.21 8.95 -14.50
CA ASP A 240 5.80 7.72 -13.82
C ASP A 240 5.17 6.70 -14.79
N LEU A 241 4.46 7.19 -15.81
CA LEU A 241 3.95 6.35 -16.90
C LEU A 241 5.10 5.73 -17.72
N GLU A 242 6.11 6.52 -18.09
CA GLU A 242 7.30 6.05 -18.80
C GLU A 242 8.03 4.97 -18.01
N GLU A 243 8.26 5.21 -16.73
CA GLU A 243 8.95 4.28 -15.84
C GLU A 243 8.15 2.98 -15.66
N PHE A 244 6.84 3.08 -15.38
CA PHE A 244 5.97 1.92 -15.26
C PHE A 244 5.84 1.14 -16.57
N MET A 245 5.76 1.82 -17.72
CA MET A 245 5.75 1.19 -19.03
C MET A 245 7.05 0.40 -19.25
N GLY A 246 8.20 0.98 -18.91
CA GLY A 246 9.49 0.29 -18.92
C GLY A 246 9.46 -0.96 -18.05
N ILE A 247 8.94 -0.86 -16.82
CA ILE A 247 8.80 -1.99 -15.90
C ILE A 247 7.95 -3.12 -16.51
N ILE A 248 6.79 -2.79 -17.08
CA ILE A 248 5.87 -3.77 -17.68
C ILE A 248 6.48 -4.45 -18.90
N ALA A 249 7.22 -3.69 -19.72
CA ALA A 249 7.85 -4.17 -20.94
C ALA A 249 9.02 -5.15 -20.68
N ARG A 250 9.58 -5.20 -19.46
CA ARG A 250 10.70 -6.09 -19.10
C ARG A 250 10.34 -7.59 -19.04
N TYR A 251 9.06 -7.94 -18.90
CA TYR A 251 8.64 -9.32 -18.65
C TYR A 251 7.75 -9.89 -19.77
N ASP A 252 7.95 -11.18 -20.06
CA ASP A 252 7.07 -11.92 -20.99
C ASP A 252 5.66 -12.04 -20.38
N ARG A 253 4.62 -11.92 -21.21
CA ARG A 253 3.22 -11.99 -20.78
C ARG A 253 2.41 -12.83 -21.77
N GLY A 254 2.16 -14.08 -21.41
CA GLY A 254 1.50 -15.04 -22.29
C GLY A 254 2.25 -15.13 -23.63
N GLU A 255 1.58 -14.74 -24.71
CA GLU A 255 2.13 -14.73 -26.08
C GLU A 255 2.86 -13.42 -26.46
N ILE A 256 3.05 -12.50 -25.52
CA ILE A 256 3.78 -11.24 -25.74
C ILE A 256 5.18 -11.39 -25.15
N LYS A 257 6.20 -11.40 -26.00
CA LYS A 257 7.61 -11.37 -25.58
C LYS A 257 7.96 -10.02 -24.97
N SER A 258 8.82 -10.01 -23.96
CA SER A 258 9.33 -8.78 -23.36
C SER A 258 10.18 -7.98 -24.35
N LEU A 259 10.24 -6.67 -24.15
CA LEU A 259 11.08 -5.78 -24.95
C LEU A 259 12.55 -6.21 -24.82
N ASN A 260 13.00 -6.52 -23.61
CA ASN A 260 14.35 -7.00 -23.35
C ASN A 260 14.67 -8.30 -24.10
N ARG A 261 13.73 -9.26 -24.15
CA ARG A 261 13.91 -10.50 -24.91
C ARG A 261 14.03 -10.21 -26.40
N LEU A 262 13.19 -9.33 -26.93
CA LEU A 262 13.21 -8.96 -28.35
C LEU A 262 14.51 -8.23 -28.74
N ILE A 263 15.02 -7.35 -27.88
CA ILE A 263 16.33 -6.70 -28.06
C ILE A 263 17.45 -7.75 -28.02
N ALA A 264 17.44 -8.66 -27.04
CA ALA A 264 18.43 -9.73 -26.93
C ALA A 264 18.44 -10.63 -28.19
N GLU A 265 17.27 -11.10 -28.63
CA GLU A 265 17.13 -11.95 -29.81
C GLU A 265 17.62 -11.24 -31.09
N LYS A 266 17.36 -9.93 -31.22
CA LYS A 266 17.86 -9.12 -32.34
C LYS A 266 19.39 -9.00 -32.35
N LYS A 267 20.03 -9.01 -31.17
CA LYS A 267 21.49 -9.04 -31.02
C LYS A 267 22.09 -10.44 -31.14
N GLY A 268 21.27 -11.47 -31.41
CA GLY A 268 21.72 -12.86 -31.45
C GLY A 268 22.03 -13.45 -30.07
N LEU A 269 21.58 -12.80 -29.00
CA LEU A 269 21.78 -13.23 -27.61
C LEU A 269 20.57 -14.05 -27.14
N LYS A 270 20.82 -15.03 -26.26
CA LYS A 270 19.77 -15.78 -25.61
C LYS A 270 19.38 -15.10 -24.30
N TYR A 271 18.13 -14.63 -24.22
CA TYR A 271 17.64 -13.86 -23.07
C TYR A 271 17.84 -14.54 -21.70
N GLY A 272 17.74 -15.87 -21.62
CA GLY A 272 17.92 -16.62 -20.37
C GLY A 272 19.38 -16.88 -19.98
N GLU A 273 20.34 -16.54 -20.84
CA GLU A 273 21.79 -16.76 -20.65
C GLU A 273 22.56 -15.43 -20.59
N LEU A 274 21.87 -14.30 -20.43
CA LEU A 274 22.50 -12.97 -20.40
C LEU A 274 23.36 -12.78 -19.16
N THR A 275 24.56 -12.23 -19.35
CA THR A 275 25.40 -11.71 -18.28
C THR A 275 24.82 -10.40 -17.72
N SER A 276 25.21 -10.01 -16.50
CA SER A 276 24.79 -8.74 -15.89
C SER A 276 25.10 -7.53 -16.76
N LYS A 277 26.23 -7.56 -17.49
CA LYS A 277 26.64 -6.50 -18.40
C LYS A 277 25.72 -6.41 -19.62
N GLU A 278 25.48 -7.52 -20.31
CA GLU A 278 24.58 -7.54 -21.47
C GLU A 278 23.15 -7.12 -21.06
N LEU A 279 22.73 -7.54 -19.87
CA LEU A 279 21.44 -7.17 -19.33
C LEU A 279 21.33 -5.66 -19.04
N LYS A 280 22.41 -5.01 -18.55
CA LYS A 280 22.50 -3.55 -18.37
C LYS A 280 22.36 -2.80 -19.68
N GLU A 281 23.11 -3.22 -20.71
CA GLU A 281 23.03 -2.62 -22.04
C GLU A 281 21.63 -2.75 -22.65
N ILE A 282 20.98 -3.91 -22.47
CA ILE A 282 19.62 -4.14 -22.95
C ILE A 282 18.59 -3.28 -22.20
N ASP A 283 18.75 -3.10 -20.88
CA ASP A 283 17.86 -2.23 -20.10
C ASP A 283 17.95 -0.77 -20.52
N GLU A 284 19.17 -0.27 -20.75
CA GLU A 284 19.41 1.10 -21.23
C GLU A 284 18.78 1.31 -22.62
N GLU A 285 18.95 0.35 -23.54
CA GLU A 285 18.33 0.39 -24.86
C GLU A 285 16.80 0.32 -24.78
N ALA A 286 16.25 -0.55 -23.91
CA ALA A 286 14.82 -0.67 -23.68
C ALA A 286 14.22 0.63 -23.15
N LYS A 287 14.88 1.30 -22.19
CA LYS A 287 14.47 2.60 -21.66
C LYS A 287 14.39 3.65 -22.76
N GLU A 288 15.43 3.76 -23.61
CA GLU A 288 15.43 4.73 -24.71
C GLU A 288 14.36 4.44 -25.77
N ILE A 289 14.12 3.16 -26.09
CA ILE A 289 13.02 2.76 -26.99
C ILE A 289 11.66 3.18 -26.42
N VAL A 290 11.40 2.94 -25.14
CA VAL A 290 10.14 3.35 -24.47
C VAL A 290 9.96 4.87 -24.54
N LYS A 291 11.01 5.63 -24.21
CA LYS A 291 11.00 7.09 -24.28
C LYS A 291 10.71 7.62 -25.68
N ARG A 292 11.34 7.05 -26.69
CA ARG A 292 11.12 7.41 -28.11
C ARG A 292 9.74 7.02 -28.60
N PHE A 293 9.24 5.86 -28.17
CA PHE A 293 7.88 5.40 -28.48
C PHE A 293 6.83 6.36 -27.92
N LEU A 294 6.97 6.81 -26.67
CA LEU A 294 6.07 7.81 -26.07
C LEU A 294 6.11 9.17 -26.78
N LYS A 295 7.23 9.50 -27.45
CA LYS A 295 7.35 10.67 -28.33
C LYS A 295 6.76 10.46 -29.74
N GLY A 296 6.18 9.31 -30.02
CA GLY A 296 5.48 9.00 -31.28
C GLY A 296 6.34 8.26 -32.32
N GLU A 297 7.55 7.83 -31.96
CA GLU A 297 8.36 7.01 -32.86
C GLU A 297 7.82 5.58 -33.00
N LYS A 298 7.95 5.01 -34.20
CA LYS A 298 7.44 3.67 -34.52
C LYS A 298 8.56 2.65 -34.45
N PHE A 299 8.30 1.55 -33.75
CA PHE A 299 9.17 0.38 -33.68
C PHE A 299 8.40 -0.87 -34.13
N PRO A 300 8.32 -1.17 -35.45
CA PRO A 300 7.49 -2.28 -35.97
C PRO A 300 7.84 -3.64 -35.35
N GLU A 301 9.11 -3.87 -35.05
CA GLU A 301 9.65 -5.06 -34.41
C GLU A 301 9.22 -5.24 -32.95
N TYR A 302 8.87 -4.15 -32.25
CA TYR A 302 8.48 -4.14 -30.84
C TYR A 302 7.02 -3.70 -30.62
N GLU A 303 6.28 -3.47 -31.71
CA GLU A 303 4.98 -2.78 -31.68
C GLU A 303 3.96 -3.48 -30.77
N LYS A 304 3.90 -4.82 -30.83
CA LYS A 304 2.98 -5.62 -29.98
C LYS A 304 3.25 -5.39 -28.50
N THR A 305 4.52 -5.42 -28.09
CA THR A 305 4.94 -5.27 -26.69
C THR A 305 4.78 -3.83 -26.20
N LEU A 306 5.19 -2.85 -27.02
CA LEU A 306 5.08 -1.43 -26.66
C LEU A 306 3.62 -0.99 -26.56
N LYS A 307 2.75 -1.39 -27.49
CA LYS A 307 1.31 -1.09 -27.39
C LYS A 307 0.67 -1.69 -26.14
N TYR A 308 0.96 -2.96 -25.86
CA TYR A 308 0.46 -3.59 -24.64
C TYR A 308 0.93 -2.87 -23.37
N ALA A 309 2.23 -2.57 -23.29
CA ALA A 309 2.81 -1.89 -22.13
C ALA A 309 2.21 -0.48 -21.96
N TYR A 310 2.01 0.25 -23.05
CA TYR A 310 1.38 1.56 -23.05
C TYR A 310 -0.09 1.50 -22.59
N ASP A 311 -0.88 0.56 -23.09
CA ASP A 311 -2.29 0.43 -22.71
C ASP A 311 -2.44 0.12 -21.21
N VAL A 312 -1.56 -0.72 -20.67
CA VAL A 312 -1.51 -1.04 -19.23
C VAL A 312 -1.05 0.18 -18.42
N ALA A 313 0.03 0.84 -18.83
CA ALA A 313 0.59 1.99 -18.13
C ALA A 313 -0.37 3.19 -18.13
N LYS A 314 -1.08 3.43 -19.24
CA LYS A 314 -2.10 4.47 -19.34
C LYS A 314 -3.26 4.24 -18.38
N LYS A 315 -3.73 2.99 -18.25
CA LYS A 315 -4.77 2.65 -17.26
C LYS A 315 -4.27 2.80 -15.84
N TYR A 316 -3.03 2.40 -15.58
CA TYR A 316 -2.40 2.53 -14.28
C TYR A 316 -2.17 4.00 -13.87
N ALA A 317 -1.88 4.89 -14.81
CA ALA A 317 -1.66 6.31 -14.52
C ALA A 317 -2.96 7.11 -14.34
N ASP A 318 -4.12 6.54 -14.69
CA ASP A 318 -5.41 7.23 -14.60
C ASP A 318 -6.24 6.74 -13.41
N ASN A 319 -6.17 7.48 -12.31
CA ASN A 319 -6.87 7.15 -11.07
C ASN A 319 -8.21 7.90 -10.90
N THR A 320 -8.69 8.61 -11.94
CA THR A 320 -9.89 9.47 -11.83
C THR A 320 -11.15 8.74 -11.38
N LEU A 321 -11.29 7.47 -11.77
CA LEU A 321 -12.43 6.64 -11.41
C LEU A 321 -12.54 6.40 -9.90
N GLU A 322 -11.47 6.55 -9.12
CA GLU A 322 -11.51 6.28 -7.67
C GLU A 322 -12.44 7.26 -6.94
N ILE A 323 -12.36 8.55 -7.26
CA ILE A 323 -13.25 9.58 -6.69
C ILE A 323 -14.65 9.44 -7.29
N GLU A 324 -14.77 9.19 -8.60
CA GLU A 324 -16.07 9.00 -9.26
C GLU A 324 -16.85 7.84 -8.63
N ASN A 325 -16.19 6.69 -8.43
CA ASN A 325 -16.78 5.52 -7.77
C ASN A 325 -17.13 5.79 -6.31
N LEU A 326 -16.34 6.61 -5.59
CA LEU A 326 -16.67 7.02 -4.23
C LEU A 326 -17.92 7.90 -4.19
N ILE A 327 -18.03 8.86 -5.11
CA ILE A 327 -19.22 9.71 -5.24
C ILE A 327 -20.44 8.87 -5.63
N GLU A 328 -20.31 7.95 -6.59
CA GLU A 328 -21.40 7.05 -6.99
C GLU A 328 -21.84 6.15 -5.82
N GLY A 329 -20.87 5.62 -5.08
CA GLY A 329 -21.12 4.87 -3.85
C GLY A 329 -21.91 5.68 -2.81
N LEU A 330 -21.61 6.98 -2.68
CA LEU A 330 -22.33 7.87 -1.76
C LEU A 330 -23.73 8.27 -2.25
N LEU A 331 -23.99 8.24 -3.56
CA LEU A 331 -25.31 8.54 -4.13
C LEU A 331 -26.27 7.36 -4.13
N THR A 332 -25.75 6.15 -3.90
CA THR A 332 -26.52 4.89 -3.90
C THR A 332 -26.94 4.44 -2.51
N VAL A 333 -26.42 5.10 -1.47
CA VAL A 333 -26.73 4.93 -0.05
C VAL A 333 -27.61 6.07 0.43
#